data_AF-T2JJI7-F1
#
_entry.id   AF-T2JJI7-F1
#
_cell.length_a   1.000
_cell.length_b   1.000
_cell.length_c   1.000
_cell.angle_alpha   90.00
_cell.angle_beta   90.00
_cell.angle_gamma   90.00
#
_symmetry.space_group_name_H-M   'P 1'
#
loop_
_entity.id
_entity.type
_entity.pdbx_description
1 polymer ?
#
loop_
_entity_poly.entity_id
_entity_poly.type
_entity_poly.pdbx_seq_one_letter_code
_entity_poly.pdbx_strand_id
1 'polypeptide(L)'
;MNLGLQREALDWKQHNVATIEDPELIVNRGRELLESAIASYEKTGFASYADIGAALALLVGLRPGEILRDAVLEASSAYTIILTQGQAKTRGKKRAYEMPTLIEADTVLKGYHILRNTFKADKLNDLELESYKNNLRFQVEVNFSEIVPTLSRLNGEKTVNPQRLRAIYDAIAVFYYCPPQVKDFVFIKAINGHEPTPGKADAAMHYLDYQIGDGAIVSAGGQRQGIKLGQPGVKLIEAIADKLKKIEQNDEKLADNTHEKALMRFLSHESQPSSTEVTQPSITPEVLGLSDDWVKRLQSVMEQTEQTDFKAMVCELVKQEIKFREGMRTRHKGKDFQSMPLSTLKRTRHPEAAAEKMRRAFLAIKYYNSNVATERSQRWYINPNSIHKLVGGRFSIISPWCDRHFDEIESHNQTYELTEGDNRKSVDISEVVQVPEYPTD
;
A
#
# COMPACT_ATOMS: atom_id res chain seq x y z
N MET A 1 -18.70 0.32 18.28
CA MET A 1 -18.38 0.52 16.84
C MET A 1 -18.42 -0.84 16.18
N ASN A 2 -19.16 -0.96 15.08
CA ASN A 2 -19.52 -2.24 14.48
C ASN A 2 -18.30 -2.88 13.80
N LEU A 3 -17.89 -4.08 14.23
CA LEU A 3 -16.72 -4.80 13.69
C LEU A 3 -16.86 -5.11 12.19
N GLY A 4 -18.09 -5.23 11.68
CA GLY A 4 -18.38 -5.42 10.25
C GLY A 4 -17.96 -4.23 9.38
N LEU A 5 -18.34 -3.02 9.78
CA LEU A 5 -17.97 -1.77 9.08
C LEU A 5 -16.45 -1.54 9.06
N GLN A 6 -15.73 -2.00 10.09
CA GLN A 6 -14.27 -1.92 10.14
C GLN A 6 -13.60 -2.90 9.17
N ARG A 7 -14.18 -4.09 8.99
CA ARG A 7 -13.66 -5.11 8.08
C ARG A 7 -13.91 -4.74 6.61
N GLU A 8 -15.06 -4.16 6.32
CA GLU A 8 -15.38 -3.59 5.00
C GLU A 8 -14.50 -2.39 4.66
N ALA A 9 -14.25 -1.48 5.61
CA ALA A 9 -13.31 -0.38 5.41
C ALA A 9 -11.87 -0.86 5.21
N LEU A 10 -11.48 -1.96 5.87
CA LEU A 10 -10.16 -2.58 5.69
C LEU A 10 -10.01 -3.19 4.31
N ASP A 11 -10.99 -4.00 3.90
CA ASP A 11 -11.02 -4.66 2.61
C ASP A 11 -11.03 -3.63 1.48
N TRP A 12 -11.85 -2.57 1.62
CA TRP A 12 -11.89 -1.48 0.68
C TRP A 12 -10.56 -0.72 0.59
N LYS A 13 -9.86 -0.48 1.70
CA LYS A 13 -8.52 0.13 1.68
C LYS A 13 -7.48 -0.76 1.02
N GLN A 14 -7.49 -2.07 1.31
CA GLN A 14 -6.57 -3.02 0.68
C GLN A 14 -6.73 -3.10 -0.84
N HIS A 15 -7.94 -2.85 -1.35
CA HIS A 15 -8.23 -2.85 -2.78
C HIS A 15 -8.15 -1.46 -3.45
N ASN A 16 -8.04 -0.38 -2.66
CA ASN A 16 -7.94 0.99 -3.14
C ASN A 16 -6.78 1.68 -2.41
N VAL A 17 -5.54 1.37 -2.80
CA VAL A 17 -4.32 1.95 -2.23
C VAL A 17 -3.72 2.94 -3.23
N ALA A 18 -3.18 4.06 -2.74
CA ALA A 18 -2.40 4.97 -3.59
C ALA A 18 -0.98 4.44 -3.80
N THR A 19 -0.51 4.47 -5.04
CA THR A 19 0.80 3.91 -5.39
C THR A 19 1.87 5.00 -5.42
N ILE A 20 2.96 4.77 -4.69
CA ILE A 20 4.18 5.60 -4.70
C ILE A 20 5.09 5.06 -5.79
N GLU A 21 5.11 5.72 -6.95
CA GLU A 21 5.90 5.27 -8.10
C GLU A 21 7.41 5.52 -7.93
N ASP A 22 7.77 6.66 -7.35
CA ASP A 22 9.17 7.06 -7.13
C ASP A 22 9.39 7.50 -5.66
N PRO A 23 9.75 6.57 -4.77
CA PRO A 23 10.06 6.87 -3.37
C PRO A 23 11.24 7.84 -3.21
N GLU A 24 12.26 7.74 -4.06
CA GLU A 24 13.46 8.56 -3.94
C GLU A 24 13.17 10.01 -4.33
N LEU A 25 12.33 10.27 -5.33
CA LEU A 25 11.87 11.62 -5.66
C LEU A 25 11.22 12.32 -4.45
N ILE A 26 10.36 11.62 -3.72
CA ILE A 26 9.67 12.16 -2.54
C ILE A 26 10.67 12.45 -1.42
N VAL A 27 11.57 11.48 -1.14
CA VAL A 27 12.62 11.64 -0.11
C VAL A 27 13.56 12.80 -0.46
N ASN A 28 13.99 12.91 -1.72
CA ASN A 28 14.87 13.97 -2.18
C ASN A 28 14.20 15.34 -2.08
N ARG A 29 12.90 15.48 -2.39
CA ARG A 29 12.18 16.73 -2.15
C ARG A 29 12.19 17.14 -0.68
N GLY A 30 12.00 16.16 0.23
CA GLY A 30 12.11 16.39 1.67
C GLY A 30 13.52 16.80 2.11
N ARG A 31 14.55 16.16 1.54
CA ARG A 31 15.96 16.50 1.75
C ARG A 31 16.26 17.92 1.31
N GLU A 32 15.95 18.26 0.06
CA GLU A 32 16.19 19.57 -0.54
C GLU A 32 15.54 20.69 0.26
N LEU A 33 14.30 20.48 0.71
CA LEU A 33 13.57 21.44 1.54
C LEU A 33 14.28 21.67 2.88
N LEU A 34 14.75 20.60 3.54
CA LEU A 34 15.46 20.69 4.81
C LEU A 34 16.83 21.36 4.65
N GLU A 35 17.62 20.91 3.68
CA GLU A 35 18.96 21.43 3.40
C GLU A 35 18.91 22.90 2.98
N SER A 36 17.91 23.31 2.19
CA SER A 36 17.70 24.72 1.83
C SER A 36 17.39 25.58 3.06
N ALA A 37 16.55 25.08 3.97
CA ALA A 37 16.24 25.79 5.21
C ALA A 37 17.46 25.89 6.14
N ILE A 38 18.28 24.83 6.22
CA ILE A 38 19.55 24.83 6.95
C ILE A 38 20.52 25.87 6.35
N ALA A 39 20.71 25.85 5.03
CA ALA A 39 21.60 26.78 4.35
C ALA A 39 21.16 28.25 4.50
N SER A 40 19.84 28.49 4.45
CA SER A 40 19.27 29.82 4.70
C SER A 40 19.58 30.30 6.12
N TYR A 41 19.45 29.43 7.12
CA TYR A 41 19.79 29.73 8.51
C TYR A 41 21.27 30.08 8.68
N GLU A 42 22.16 29.27 8.11
CA GLU A 42 23.61 29.49 8.22
C GLU A 42 24.04 30.81 7.57
N LYS A 43 23.36 31.20 6.48
CA LYS A 43 23.66 32.45 5.76
C LYS A 43 23.04 33.69 6.40
N THR A 44 21.82 33.58 6.91
CA THR A 44 20.99 34.75 7.27
C THR A 44 20.58 34.80 8.75
N GLY A 45 20.79 33.72 9.49
CA GLY A 45 20.26 33.54 10.85
C GLY A 45 18.77 33.24 10.90
N PHE A 46 18.10 33.12 9.75
CA PHE A 46 16.66 32.87 9.64
C PHE A 46 16.37 31.58 8.88
N ALA A 47 15.41 30.80 9.39
CA ALA A 47 14.87 29.62 8.73
C ALA A 47 13.35 29.59 8.89
N SER A 48 12.63 29.19 7.85
CA SER A 48 11.19 28.94 7.95
C SER A 48 10.95 27.71 8.82
N TYR A 49 10.30 27.90 9.97
CA TYR A 49 9.90 26.79 10.84
C TYR A 49 8.92 25.85 10.12
N ALA A 50 8.12 26.39 9.20
CA ALA A 50 7.12 25.63 8.45
C ALA A 50 7.77 24.72 7.41
N ASP A 51 8.85 25.17 6.76
CA ASP A 51 9.60 24.39 5.77
C ASP A 51 10.34 23.24 6.46
N ILE A 52 11.05 23.55 7.55
CA ILE A 52 11.69 22.51 8.39
C ILE A 52 10.62 21.54 8.90
N GLY A 53 9.49 22.07 9.37
CA GLY A 53 8.41 21.24 9.89
C GLY A 53 7.78 20.33 8.84
N ALA A 54 7.59 20.81 7.60
CA ALA A 54 7.10 20.02 6.49
C ALA A 54 8.08 18.91 6.10
N ALA A 55 9.37 19.23 6.03
CA ALA A 55 10.41 18.24 5.75
C ALA A 55 10.47 17.15 6.84
N LEU A 56 10.44 17.54 8.12
CA LEU A 56 10.46 16.57 9.23
C LEU A 56 9.19 15.70 9.26
N ALA A 57 8.03 16.21 8.85
CA ALA A 57 6.81 15.39 8.77
C ALA A 57 6.96 14.19 7.82
N LEU A 58 7.76 14.33 6.76
CA LEU A 58 8.10 13.25 5.85
C LEU A 58 9.32 12.44 6.32
N LEU A 59 10.42 13.10 6.68
CA LEU A 59 11.71 12.42 6.87
C LEU A 59 11.79 11.58 8.15
N VAL A 60 10.95 11.89 9.14
CA VAL A 60 10.88 11.17 10.43
C VAL A 60 9.46 10.74 10.81
N GLY A 61 8.47 11.06 9.97
CA GLY A 61 7.09 10.66 10.18
C GLY A 61 6.39 11.29 11.39
N LEU A 62 6.92 12.36 12.01
CA LEU A 62 6.31 12.97 13.20
C LEU A 62 5.03 13.77 12.90
N ARG A 63 4.15 13.94 13.89
CA ARG A 63 2.95 14.77 13.76
C ARG A 63 3.31 16.25 13.93
N PRO A 64 2.54 17.19 13.34
CA PRO A 64 2.84 18.63 13.45
C PRO A 64 3.01 19.16 14.89
N GLY A 65 2.21 18.71 15.85
CA GLY A 65 2.37 19.11 17.26
C GLY A 65 3.66 18.57 17.90
N GLU A 66 4.01 17.33 17.56
CA GLU A 66 5.27 16.70 17.98
C GLU A 66 6.45 17.49 17.40
N ILE A 67 6.42 17.78 16.09
CA ILE A 67 7.46 18.53 15.40
C ILE A 67 7.63 19.92 15.97
N LEU A 68 6.54 20.68 16.14
CA LEU A 68 6.62 22.09 16.51
C LEU A 68 6.92 22.32 18.00
N ARG A 69 6.44 21.43 18.89
CA ARG A 69 6.51 21.68 20.35
C ARG A 69 7.00 20.48 21.16
N ASP A 70 6.42 19.30 20.95
CA ASP A 70 6.47 18.28 22.00
C ASP A 70 7.70 17.35 21.89
N ALA A 71 8.18 17.06 20.67
CA ALA A 71 9.19 16.04 20.42
C ALA A 71 10.58 16.43 20.96
N VAL A 72 11.23 15.48 21.62
CA VAL A 72 12.65 15.51 21.98
C VAL A 72 13.36 14.39 21.24
N LEU A 73 14.30 14.75 20.36
CA LEU A 73 15.01 13.83 19.48
C LEU A 73 16.49 13.72 19.85
N GLU A 74 16.99 12.50 19.86
CA GLU A 74 18.40 12.16 20.10
C GLU A 74 18.93 11.25 18.99
N ALA A 75 20.24 11.33 18.72
CA ALA A 75 20.89 10.44 17.75
C ALA A 75 20.94 9.00 18.26
N SER A 76 20.72 8.03 17.37
CA SER A 76 20.95 6.60 17.65
C SER A 76 22.00 6.01 16.70
N SER A 77 21.80 6.18 15.40
CA SER A 77 22.74 5.73 14.36
C SER A 77 22.73 6.67 13.16
N ALA A 78 23.46 6.34 12.08
CA ALA A 78 23.55 7.18 10.88
C ALA A 78 22.19 7.40 10.19
N TYR A 79 21.22 6.50 10.38
CA TYR A 79 19.88 6.59 9.79
C TYR A 79 18.77 6.31 10.81
N THR A 80 19.05 6.42 12.11
CA THR A 80 18.03 6.25 13.16
C THR A 80 18.19 7.29 14.26
N ILE A 81 17.05 7.69 14.82
CA ILE A 81 16.94 8.62 15.94
C ILE A 81 16.01 8.05 17.01
N ILE A 82 16.11 8.56 18.23
CA ILE A 82 15.25 8.20 19.35
C ILE A 82 14.34 9.39 19.63
N LEU A 83 13.03 9.17 19.62
CA LEU A 83 12.08 10.08 20.25
C LEU A 83 12.05 9.74 21.73
N THR A 84 12.66 10.55 22.58
CA THR A 84 12.73 10.28 24.02
C THR A 84 11.51 10.81 24.77
N GLN A 85 10.89 11.87 24.26
CA GLN A 85 9.70 12.51 24.83
C GLN A 85 8.81 13.12 23.74
N GLY A 86 7.56 13.42 24.10
CA GLY A 86 6.67 14.21 23.23
C GLY A 86 5.75 13.43 22.30
N GLN A 87 5.68 12.10 22.42
CA GLN A 87 4.72 11.34 21.63
C GLN A 87 3.28 11.76 21.96
N ALA A 88 2.52 12.17 20.95
CA ALA A 88 1.13 12.56 21.14
C ALA A 88 0.22 11.34 21.35
N LYS A 89 -0.97 11.58 21.93
CA LYS A 89 -2.04 10.58 22.13
C LYS A 89 -1.68 9.39 23.03
N THR A 90 -0.71 9.54 23.93
CA THR A 90 -0.27 8.50 24.88
C THR A 90 -1.05 8.43 26.19
N ARG A 91 -2.09 9.28 26.37
CA ARG A 91 -2.89 9.40 27.60
C ARG A 91 -2.03 9.59 28.86
N GLY A 92 -0.97 10.40 28.75
CA GLY A 92 -0.07 10.75 29.85
C GLY A 92 1.12 9.80 30.06
N LYS A 93 1.23 8.71 29.28
CA LYS A 93 2.40 7.83 29.34
C LYS A 93 3.57 8.44 28.60
N LYS A 94 4.72 8.56 29.27
CA LYS A 94 6.00 8.82 28.59
C LYS A 94 6.36 7.58 27.78
N ARG A 95 6.75 7.79 26.53
CA ARG A 95 7.17 6.73 25.62
C ARG A 95 8.42 7.20 24.91
N ALA A 96 9.42 6.34 24.93
CA ALA A 96 10.63 6.48 24.15
C ALA A 96 10.70 5.33 23.15
N TYR A 97 11.04 5.63 21.90
CA TYR A 97 11.23 4.60 20.88
C TYR A 97 12.16 5.10 19.77
N GLU A 98 12.89 4.15 19.19
CA GLU A 98 13.76 4.38 18.05
C GLU A 98 12.93 4.35 16.74
N MET A 99 13.25 5.26 15.83
CA MET A 99 12.66 5.36 14.50
C MET A 99 13.75 5.60 13.44
N PRO A 100 13.59 5.07 12.22
CA PRO A 100 14.49 5.39 11.13
C PRO A 100 14.23 6.79 10.57
N THR A 101 15.27 7.38 9.99
CA THR A 101 15.21 8.59 9.18
C THR A 101 15.32 8.22 7.70
N LEU A 102 14.59 8.90 6.81
CA LEU A 102 14.66 8.61 5.37
C LEU A 102 15.94 9.14 4.70
N ILE A 103 16.68 10.00 5.40
CA ILE A 103 18.00 10.52 5.05
C ILE A 103 18.93 10.42 6.26
N GLU A 104 20.16 10.90 6.17
CA GLU A 104 21.15 10.87 7.27
C GLU A 104 20.61 11.58 8.53
N ALA A 105 20.72 10.90 9.67
CA ALA A 105 20.22 11.37 10.95
C ALA A 105 20.85 12.70 11.38
N ASP A 106 22.13 12.93 11.08
CA ASP A 106 22.82 14.18 11.39
C ASP A 106 22.18 15.39 10.70
N THR A 107 21.80 15.25 9.42
CA THR A 107 21.11 16.31 8.66
C THR A 107 19.74 16.58 9.25
N VAL A 108 18.98 15.52 9.58
CA VAL A 108 17.68 15.63 10.24
C VAL A 108 17.79 16.36 11.58
N LEU A 109 18.73 15.95 12.43
CA LEU A 109 18.95 16.53 13.74
C LEU A 109 19.43 17.98 13.66
N LYS A 110 20.28 18.32 12.69
CA LYS A 110 20.69 19.71 12.44
C LYS A 110 19.49 20.61 12.16
N GLY A 111 18.60 20.20 11.25
CA GLY A 111 17.37 20.94 10.97
C GLY A 111 16.43 21.01 12.18
N TYR A 112 16.27 19.91 12.90
CA TYR A 112 15.50 19.87 14.15
C TYR A 112 16.05 20.83 15.23
N HIS A 113 17.37 20.89 15.43
CA HIS A 113 17.98 21.79 16.39
C HIS A 113 17.82 23.27 15.98
N ILE A 114 17.93 23.58 14.67
CA ILE A 114 17.61 24.92 14.16
C ILE A 114 16.16 25.27 14.50
N LEU A 115 15.20 24.38 14.21
CA LEU A 115 13.79 24.59 14.55
C LEU A 115 13.59 24.86 16.04
N ARG A 116 14.20 24.06 16.93
CA ARG A 116 14.10 24.26 18.39
C ARG A 116 14.76 25.57 18.85
N ASN A 117 15.76 26.05 18.12
CA ASN A 117 16.45 27.30 18.44
C ASN A 117 15.68 28.53 17.96
N THR A 118 15.10 28.49 16.76
CA THR A 118 14.43 29.63 16.13
C THR A 118 12.94 29.72 16.47
N PHE A 119 12.28 28.58 16.71
CA PHE A 119 10.86 28.50 17.00
C PHE A 119 10.62 28.11 18.48
N LYS A 120 10.28 29.10 19.30
CA LYS A 120 10.01 28.92 20.74
C LYS A 120 8.53 28.67 20.98
N ALA A 121 8.16 27.39 21.01
CA ALA A 121 6.78 26.93 21.19
C ALA A 121 6.37 26.69 22.65
N ASP A 122 7.28 26.87 23.61
CA ASP A 122 7.12 26.54 25.03
C ASP A 122 5.98 27.31 25.71
N LYS A 123 5.67 28.52 25.21
CA LYS A 123 4.60 29.37 25.75
C LYS A 123 3.31 29.31 24.95
N LEU A 124 3.29 28.58 23.82
CA LEU A 124 2.13 28.51 22.96
C LEU A 124 1.08 27.57 23.54
N ASN A 125 -0.13 28.09 23.72
CA ASN A 125 -1.28 27.25 23.99
C ASN A 125 -1.71 26.47 22.74
N ASP A 126 -2.63 25.51 22.90
CA ASP A 126 -3.03 24.63 21.79
C ASP A 126 -3.74 25.37 20.65
N LEU A 127 -4.45 26.47 20.93
CA LEU A 127 -5.12 27.30 19.93
C LEU A 127 -4.10 28.10 19.10
N GLU A 128 -3.13 28.71 19.76
CA GLU A 128 -2.04 29.44 19.10
C GLU A 128 -1.22 28.50 18.22
N LEU A 129 -0.88 27.31 18.75
CA LEU A 129 -0.12 26.30 18.01
C LEU A 129 -0.84 25.86 16.73
N GLU A 130 -2.18 25.86 16.70
CA GLU A 130 -2.94 25.45 15.52
C GLU A 130 -2.71 26.37 14.32
N SER A 131 -2.50 27.67 14.53
CA SER A 131 -2.13 28.61 13.47
C SER A 131 -0.79 28.24 12.82
N TYR A 132 0.21 27.90 13.63
CA TYR A 132 1.52 27.44 13.14
C TYR A 132 1.43 26.09 12.41
N LYS A 133 0.56 25.18 12.89
CA LYS A 133 0.28 23.92 12.17
C LYS A 133 -0.36 24.17 10.80
N ASN A 134 -1.19 25.19 10.64
CA ASN A 134 -1.79 25.54 9.35
C ASN A 134 -0.73 26.01 8.35
N ASN A 135 0.23 26.82 8.78
CA ASN A 135 1.34 27.23 7.91
C ASN A 135 2.24 26.05 7.52
N LEU A 136 2.50 25.11 8.45
CA LEU A 136 3.17 23.86 8.13
C LEU A 136 2.37 23.02 7.12
N ARG A 137 1.05 22.87 7.30
CA ARG A 137 0.17 22.18 6.35
C ARG A 137 0.24 22.80 4.96
N PHE A 138 0.24 24.13 4.88
CA PHE A 138 0.39 24.84 3.61
C PHE A 138 1.74 24.52 2.95
N GLN A 139 2.84 24.53 3.71
CA GLN A 139 4.15 24.16 3.15
C GLN A 139 4.21 22.70 2.70
N VAL A 140 3.49 21.80 3.37
CA VAL A 140 3.35 20.41 2.90
C VAL A 140 2.63 20.37 1.55
N GLU A 141 1.54 21.11 1.39
CA GLU A 141 0.80 21.14 0.13
C GLU A 141 1.64 21.72 -1.01
N VAL A 142 2.31 22.86 -0.78
CA VAL A 142 3.17 23.54 -1.77
C VAL A 142 4.31 22.64 -2.26
N ASN A 143 4.98 21.93 -1.34
CA ASN A 143 6.19 21.19 -1.70
C ASN A 143 5.93 19.76 -2.20
N PHE A 144 4.78 19.16 -1.86
CA PHE A 144 4.55 17.74 -2.11
C PHE A 144 3.33 17.43 -2.98
N SER A 145 2.44 18.38 -3.27
CA SER A 145 1.20 18.12 -4.03
C SER A 145 1.41 17.52 -5.42
N GLU A 146 2.49 17.86 -6.11
CA GLU A 146 2.77 17.37 -7.47
C GLU A 146 3.39 15.96 -7.50
N ILE A 147 4.06 15.56 -6.43
CA ILE A 147 4.85 14.31 -6.38
C ILE A 147 4.24 13.24 -5.49
N VAL A 148 3.38 13.65 -4.55
CA VAL A 148 2.67 12.73 -3.66
C VAL A 148 1.28 12.44 -4.21
N PRO A 149 0.91 11.17 -4.40
CA PRO A 149 -0.43 10.84 -4.85
C PRO A 149 -1.47 11.22 -3.80
N THR A 150 -2.53 11.89 -4.27
CA THR A 150 -3.68 12.24 -3.42
C THR A 150 -4.58 11.02 -3.24
N LEU A 151 -5.34 11.01 -2.14
CA LEU A 151 -6.34 9.99 -1.88
C LEU A 151 -7.71 10.35 -2.50
N SER A 152 -7.73 11.24 -3.50
CA SER A 152 -8.97 11.73 -4.14
C SER A 152 -9.84 10.57 -4.65
N ARG A 153 -9.21 9.53 -5.23
CA ARG A 153 -9.90 8.31 -5.68
C ARG A 153 -10.41 7.42 -4.55
N LEU A 154 -9.77 7.49 -3.39
CA LEU A 154 -10.17 6.74 -2.20
C LEU A 154 -11.29 7.50 -1.49
N ASN A 155 -10.99 8.65 -0.90
CA ASN A 155 -11.85 9.32 0.07
C ASN A 155 -12.22 10.76 -0.32
N GLY A 156 -11.97 11.16 -1.58
CA GLY A 156 -12.22 12.51 -2.07
C GLY A 156 -11.23 13.58 -1.57
N GLU A 157 -10.18 13.17 -0.85
CA GLU A 157 -9.14 14.07 -0.34
C GLU A 157 -8.23 14.53 -1.50
N LYS A 158 -8.37 15.79 -1.89
CA LYS A 158 -7.69 16.38 -3.04
C LYS A 158 -6.33 17.00 -2.72
N THR A 159 -5.97 17.11 -1.44
CA THR A 159 -4.75 17.80 -1.00
C THR A 159 -3.85 16.87 -0.19
N VAL A 160 -2.55 17.14 -0.26
CA VAL A 160 -1.55 16.44 0.55
C VAL A 160 -1.44 17.16 1.89
N ASN A 161 -1.39 16.40 2.98
CA ASN A 161 -1.29 16.96 4.33
C ASN A 161 -0.29 16.18 5.20
N PRO A 162 0.07 16.69 6.39
CA PRO A 162 1.08 16.05 7.24
C PRO A 162 0.72 14.62 7.69
N GLN A 163 -0.57 14.30 7.81
CA GLN A 163 -0.99 12.93 8.14
C GLN A 163 -0.68 11.98 6.98
N ARG A 164 -0.80 12.45 5.73
CA ARG A 164 -0.43 11.68 4.53
C ARG A 164 1.08 11.51 4.41
N LEU A 165 1.85 12.56 4.67
CA LEU A 165 3.31 12.44 4.71
C LEU A 165 3.77 11.41 5.73
N ARG A 166 3.11 11.29 6.89
CA ARG A 166 3.39 10.21 7.84
C ARG A 166 3.10 8.83 7.26
N ALA A 167 1.97 8.63 6.59
CA ALA A 167 1.65 7.34 5.97
C ALA A 167 2.63 6.98 4.83
N ILE A 168 3.11 7.98 4.09
CA ILE A 168 4.14 7.83 3.05
C ILE A 168 5.48 7.48 3.69
N TYR A 169 5.86 8.18 4.76
CA TYR A 169 7.02 7.82 5.57
C TYR A 169 6.97 6.35 6.00
N ASP A 170 5.82 5.89 6.51
CA ASP A 170 5.66 4.51 6.96
C ASP A 170 5.87 3.52 5.80
N ALA A 171 5.30 3.79 4.62
CA ALA A 171 5.47 2.95 3.44
C ALA A 171 6.92 2.92 2.94
N ILE A 172 7.59 4.07 2.86
CA ILE A 172 8.99 4.17 2.43
C ILE A 172 9.93 3.56 3.47
N ALA A 173 9.68 3.76 4.76
CA ALA A 173 10.49 3.18 5.83
C ALA A 173 10.40 1.65 5.84
N VAL A 174 9.23 1.08 5.53
CA VAL A 174 9.10 -0.37 5.32
C VAL A 174 9.93 -0.81 4.13
N PHE A 175 9.80 -0.12 2.99
CA PHE A 175 10.55 -0.44 1.78
C PHE A 175 12.05 -0.40 1.99
N TYR A 176 12.56 0.60 2.72
CA TYR A 176 14.00 0.78 2.94
C TYR A 176 14.55 -0.11 4.05
N TYR A 177 13.82 -0.28 5.16
CA TYR A 177 14.42 -0.74 6.42
C TYR A 177 13.69 -1.91 7.09
N CYS A 178 12.51 -2.32 6.63
CA CYS A 178 11.83 -3.49 7.21
C CYS A 178 12.49 -4.77 6.72
N PRO A 179 12.98 -5.66 7.61
CA PRO A 179 13.47 -6.97 7.18
C PRO A 179 12.34 -7.79 6.53
N PRO A 180 12.62 -8.59 5.50
CA PRO A 180 11.60 -9.38 4.80
C PRO A 180 10.93 -10.44 5.69
N GLN A 181 11.54 -10.81 6.82
CA GLN A 181 10.97 -11.71 7.81
C GLN A 181 9.93 -11.03 8.72
N VAL A 182 9.87 -9.69 8.71
CA VAL A 182 9.01 -8.90 9.60
C VAL A 182 7.83 -8.37 8.81
N LYS A 183 6.62 -8.65 9.31
CA LYS A 183 5.40 -8.09 8.70
C LYS A 183 5.38 -6.57 8.84
N ASP A 184 4.97 -5.89 7.78
CA ASP A 184 4.98 -4.44 7.61
C ASP A 184 4.31 -3.74 8.79
N PHE A 185 3.12 -4.19 9.19
CA PHE A 185 2.38 -3.59 10.30
C PHE A 185 3.10 -3.72 11.65
N VAL A 186 3.94 -4.74 11.85
CA VAL A 186 4.73 -4.91 13.08
C VAL A 186 5.85 -3.88 13.12
N PHE A 187 6.52 -3.68 11.98
CA PHE A 187 7.56 -2.67 11.82
C PHE A 187 6.99 -1.26 11.99
N ILE A 188 5.89 -0.94 11.29
CA ILE A 188 5.22 0.35 11.35
C ILE A 188 4.77 0.69 12.78
N LYS A 189 4.29 -0.29 13.55
CA LYS A 189 3.94 -0.08 14.97
C LYS A 189 5.15 0.30 15.81
N ALA A 190 6.30 -0.33 15.57
CA ALA A 190 7.53 -0.04 16.31
C ALA A 190 8.01 1.38 16.03
N ILE A 191 8.12 1.78 14.76
CA ILE A 191 8.60 3.12 14.35
C ILE A 191 7.59 4.24 14.66
N ASN A 192 6.35 3.91 15.00
CA ASN A 192 5.32 4.87 15.42
C ASN A 192 5.06 4.88 16.94
N GLY A 193 5.75 4.05 17.72
CA GLY A 193 5.54 3.90 19.16
C GLY A 193 4.12 3.44 19.51
N HIS A 194 3.50 2.62 18.67
CA HIS A 194 2.15 2.11 18.85
C HIS A 194 2.16 0.83 19.71
N GLU A 195 1.44 0.85 20.82
CA GLU A 195 1.17 -0.34 21.62
C GLU A 195 -0.21 -0.92 21.26
N PRO A 196 -0.34 -2.26 21.17
CA PRO A 196 -1.64 -2.89 21.02
C PRO A 196 -2.54 -2.52 22.19
N THR A 197 -3.72 -1.96 21.89
CA THR A 197 -4.73 -1.67 22.90
C THR A 197 -5.82 -2.74 22.80
N PRO A 198 -6.02 -3.58 23.84
CA PRO A 198 -7.06 -4.60 23.82
C PRO A 198 -8.44 -4.00 23.52
N GLY A 199 -9.19 -4.59 22.59
CA GLY A 199 -10.56 -4.20 22.27
C GLY A 199 -10.72 -2.93 21.40
N LYS A 200 -9.64 -2.35 20.87
CA LYS A 200 -9.71 -1.27 19.88
C LYS A 200 -9.19 -1.73 18.52
N ALA A 201 -9.83 -1.22 17.46
CA ALA A 201 -9.29 -1.35 16.11
C ALA A 201 -7.87 -0.81 16.09
N ASP A 202 -6.99 -1.56 15.44
CA ASP A 202 -5.58 -1.25 15.39
C ASP A 202 -5.37 0.14 14.79
N ALA A 203 -4.62 1.01 15.48
CA ALA A 203 -4.30 2.33 14.94
C ALA A 203 -3.50 2.23 13.62
N ALA A 204 -3.03 1.02 13.29
CA ALA A 204 -2.33 0.70 12.07
C ALA A 204 -3.14 0.80 10.76
N MET A 205 -4.45 0.96 10.84
CA MET A 205 -5.34 0.95 9.66
C MET A 205 -5.25 2.20 8.76
N HIS A 206 -4.54 3.24 9.19
CA HIS A 206 -4.24 4.40 8.35
C HIS A 206 -2.96 4.24 7.51
N TYR A 207 -2.19 3.18 7.73
CA TYR A 207 -0.92 2.93 7.03
C TYR A 207 -1.09 2.18 5.71
N LEU A 208 -2.28 1.63 5.47
CA LEU A 208 -2.63 0.90 4.24
C LEU A 208 -3.09 1.84 3.12
N ASP A 209 -3.00 3.16 3.32
CA ASP A 209 -3.43 4.14 2.33
C ASP A 209 -2.43 4.26 1.16
N TYR A 210 -1.17 3.84 1.37
CA TYR A 210 -0.08 3.90 0.37
C TYR A 210 0.69 2.58 0.22
N GLN A 211 1.16 2.29 -0.99
CA GLN A 211 2.06 1.17 -1.30
C GLN A 211 3.15 1.60 -2.29
N ILE A 212 4.27 0.89 -2.32
CA ILE A 212 5.33 1.11 -3.31
C ILE A 212 4.89 0.54 -4.67
N GLY A 213 5.12 1.32 -5.74
CA GLY A 213 4.81 0.92 -7.11
C GLY A 213 5.71 -0.18 -7.66
N ASP A 214 5.18 -0.94 -8.61
CA ASP A 214 5.90 -2.05 -9.23
C ASP A 214 7.19 -1.59 -9.92
N GLY A 215 7.23 -0.36 -10.46
CA GLY A 215 8.43 0.21 -11.06
C GLY A 215 9.59 0.31 -10.05
N ALA A 216 9.34 0.89 -8.88
CA ALA A 216 10.34 1.00 -7.81
C ALA A 216 10.77 -0.39 -7.28
N ILE A 217 9.83 -1.33 -7.17
CA ILE A 217 10.13 -2.71 -6.74
C ILE A 217 11.03 -3.42 -7.76
N VAL A 218 10.75 -3.27 -9.06
CA VAL A 218 11.58 -3.83 -10.13
C VAL A 218 12.99 -3.23 -10.08
N SER A 219 13.11 -1.91 -9.89
CA SER A 219 14.41 -1.23 -9.73
C SER A 219 15.18 -1.73 -8.51
N ALA A 220 14.49 -2.15 -7.45
CA ALA A 220 15.08 -2.77 -6.27
C ALA A 220 15.31 -4.30 -6.40
N GLY A 221 15.38 -4.83 -7.62
CA GLY A 221 15.63 -6.26 -7.85
C GLY A 221 14.47 -7.17 -7.41
N GLY A 222 13.25 -6.64 -7.38
CA GLY A 222 12.05 -7.37 -6.95
C GLY A 222 11.84 -7.39 -5.43
N GLN A 223 12.74 -6.79 -4.66
CA GLN A 223 12.57 -6.66 -3.21
C GLN A 223 11.46 -5.67 -2.86
N ARG A 224 10.63 -6.02 -1.87
CA ARG A 224 9.52 -5.18 -1.39
C ARG A 224 9.79 -4.54 -0.03
N GLN A 225 10.85 -4.96 0.65
CA GLN A 225 11.19 -4.52 1.99
C GLN A 225 12.69 -4.59 2.21
N GLY A 226 13.20 -3.69 3.05
CA GLY A 226 14.57 -3.76 3.54
C GLY A 226 15.64 -3.51 2.50
N ILE A 227 15.34 -2.77 1.42
CA ILE A 227 16.26 -2.62 0.27
C ILE A 227 17.56 -1.88 0.62
N LYS A 228 17.56 -1.12 1.72
CA LYS A 228 18.75 -0.42 2.24
C LYS A 228 19.44 -1.18 3.37
N LEU A 229 18.89 -2.31 3.83
CA LEU A 229 19.55 -3.14 4.85
C LEU A 229 20.86 -3.72 4.29
N GLY A 230 21.93 -3.62 5.07
CA GLY A 230 23.27 -4.03 4.65
C GLY A 230 24.09 -2.93 3.97
N GLN A 231 23.50 -1.77 3.67
CA GLN A 231 24.27 -0.60 3.25
C GLN A 231 25.06 0.01 4.43
N PRO A 232 26.21 0.66 4.16
CA PRO A 232 27.01 1.30 5.21
C PRO A 232 26.20 2.27 6.07
N GLY A 233 26.30 2.14 7.39
CA GLY A 233 25.61 3.01 8.35
C GLY A 233 24.13 2.69 8.59
N VAL A 234 23.48 1.90 7.73
CA VAL A 234 22.07 1.50 7.92
C VAL A 234 22.00 0.35 8.92
N LYS A 235 21.32 0.60 10.04
CA LYS A 235 21.07 -0.38 11.09
C LYS A 235 19.58 -0.61 11.28
N LEU A 236 19.22 -1.86 11.59
CA LEU A 236 17.88 -2.19 12.02
C LEU A 236 17.62 -1.60 13.42
N ILE A 237 16.43 -1.05 13.63
CA ILE A 237 16.04 -0.54 14.95
C ILE A 237 16.08 -1.64 16.02
N GLU A 238 16.52 -1.28 17.23
CA GLU A 238 16.79 -2.21 18.33
C GLU A 238 15.55 -3.04 18.68
N ALA A 239 14.38 -2.41 18.72
CA ALA A 239 13.12 -3.08 19.04
C ALA A 239 12.75 -4.23 18.07
N ILE A 240 13.21 -4.17 16.82
CA ILE A 240 12.99 -5.24 15.83
C ILE A 240 14.16 -6.23 15.86
N ALA A 241 15.40 -5.75 15.98
CA ALA A 241 16.57 -6.62 16.14
C ALA A 241 16.42 -7.56 17.36
N ASP A 242 15.95 -7.05 18.49
CA ASP A 242 15.71 -7.85 19.70
C ASP A 242 14.59 -8.87 19.53
N LYS A 243 13.55 -8.54 18.76
CA LYS A 243 12.49 -9.49 18.44
C LYS A 243 13.01 -10.62 17.58
N LEU A 244 13.82 -10.34 16.57
CA LEU A 244 14.42 -11.35 15.71
C LEU A 244 15.37 -12.26 16.50
N LYS A 245 16.26 -11.68 17.33
CA LYS A 245 17.14 -12.47 18.22
C LYS A 245 16.35 -13.39 19.16
N LYS A 246 15.23 -12.92 19.73
CA LYS A 246 14.37 -13.74 20.60
C LYS A 246 13.71 -14.89 19.85
N ILE A 247 13.36 -14.69 18.58
CA ILE A 247 12.82 -15.75 17.72
C ILE A 247 13.92 -16.79 17.47
N GLU A 248 15.10 -16.35 17.04
CA GLU A 248 16.27 -17.23 16.80
C GLU A 248 16.65 -18.04 18.06
N GLN A 249 16.72 -17.40 19.23
CA GLN A 249 17.03 -18.08 20.49
C GLN A 249 15.94 -19.05 20.94
N ASN A 250 14.67 -18.76 20.65
CA ASN A 250 13.58 -19.70 20.94
C ASN A 250 13.62 -20.90 20.01
N ASP A 251 13.96 -20.69 18.73
CA ASP A 251 14.13 -21.77 17.76
C ASP A 251 15.34 -22.65 18.10
N GLU A 252 16.46 -22.06 18.54
CA GLU A 252 17.63 -22.77 19.06
C GLU A 252 17.31 -23.55 20.35
N LYS A 253 16.61 -22.94 21.32
CA LYS A 253 16.18 -23.64 22.54
C LYS A 253 15.18 -24.75 22.26
N LEU A 254 14.30 -24.57 21.27
CA LEU A 254 13.37 -25.61 20.84
C LEU A 254 14.16 -26.75 20.18
N ALA A 255 15.15 -26.43 19.34
CA ALA A 255 16.06 -27.42 18.75
C ALA A 255 16.83 -28.19 19.83
N ASP A 256 17.40 -27.52 20.85
CA ASP A 256 18.13 -28.14 21.97
C ASP A 256 17.23 -29.07 22.81
N ASN A 257 16.02 -28.62 23.17
CA ASN A 257 15.04 -29.44 23.90
C ASN A 257 14.57 -30.67 23.10
N THR A 258 14.54 -30.54 21.77
CA THR A 258 14.17 -31.62 20.87
C THR A 258 15.33 -32.60 20.69
N HIS A 259 16.57 -32.10 20.64
CA HIS A 259 17.79 -32.89 20.55
C HIS A 259 18.05 -33.68 21.85
N GLU A 260 17.85 -33.08 23.03
CA GLU A 260 18.01 -33.76 24.33
C GLU A 260 16.94 -34.83 24.57
N LYS A 261 15.68 -34.58 24.15
CA LYS A 261 14.62 -35.61 24.13
C LYS A 261 14.86 -36.70 23.09
N ALA A 262 15.43 -36.36 21.93
CA ALA A 262 15.82 -37.32 20.91
C ALA A 262 17.00 -38.17 21.39
N LEU A 263 17.99 -37.57 22.05
CA LEU A 263 19.16 -38.25 22.63
C LEU A 263 18.75 -39.16 23.80
N MET A 264 17.83 -38.74 24.66
CA MET A 264 17.27 -39.58 25.73
C MET A 264 16.40 -40.73 25.19
N ARG A 265 15.70 -40.54 24.06
CA ARG A 265 15.03 -41.63 23.32
C ARG A 265 16.03 -42.57 22.63
N PHE A 266 17.16 -42.04 22.17
CA PHE A 266 18.23 -42.78 21.50
C PHE A 266 19.02 -43.65 22.49
N LEU A 267 19.28 -43.14 23.70
CA LEU A 267 19.94 -43.88 24.78
C LEU A 267 19.05 -44.94 25.44
N SER A 268 17.72 -44.86 25.29
CA SER A 268 16.78 -45.87 25.80
C SER A 268 16.56 -47.09 24.89
N HIS A 269 17.18 -47.12 23.71
CA HIS A 269 17.12 -48.26 22.80
C HIS A 269 18.53 -48.66 22.34
N GLU A 270 19.18 -49.54 23.11
CA GLU A 270 20.23 -50.38 22.54
C GLU A 270 19.57 -51.41 21.61
N SER A 271 19.89 -51.34 20.30
CA SER A 271 20.40 -52.47 19.52
C SER A 271 20.52 -52.13 18.02
N GLN A 272 21.77 -51.94 17.58
CA GLN A 272 22.36 -52.40 16.31
C GLN A 272 22.02 -51.66 14.97
N PRO A 273 22.93 -51.73 13.96
CA PRO A 273 23.47 -50.56 13.28
C PRO A 273 23.12 -50.48 11.77
N SER A 274 23.26 -49.29 11.16
CA SER A 274 23.93 -49.16 9.85
C SER A 274 24.08 -47.71 9.38
N SER A 275 25.32 -47.37 9.04
CA SER A 275 25.79 -46.48 7.96
C SER A 275 25.24 -45.06 7.82
N THR A 276 26.12 -44.12 8.14
CA THR A 276 26.15 -42.71 7.74
C THR A 276 26.17 -42.54 6.21
N GLU A 277 25.16 -41.85 5.68
CA GLU A 277 25.26 -41.12 4.41
C GLU A 277 24.93 -39.64 4.63
N VAL A 278 25.87 -38.78 4.24
CA VAL A 278 25.76 -37.32 4.28
C VAL A 278 24.63 -36.90 3.34
N THR A 279 23.47 -36.54 3.88
CA THR A 279 22.30 -36.18 3.08
C THR A 279 22.16 -34.66 3.01
N GLN A 280 22.11 -34.12 1.80
CA GLN A 280 21.81 -32.70 1.51
C GLN A 280 20.47 -32.29 2.18
N PRO A 281 20.29 -31.00 2.55
CA PRO A 281 19.07 -30.55 3.22
C PRO A 281 17.84 -30.84 2.34
N SER A 282 16.98 -31.75 2.80
CA SER A 282 15.73 -32.07 2.14
C SER A 282 14.76 -30.90 2.27
N ILE A 283 14.23 -30.42 1.15
CA ILE A 283 13.10 -29.48 1.16
C ILE A 283 11.91 -30.24 1.74
N THR A 284 11.43 -29.83 2.92
CA THR A 284 10.24 -30.41 3.57
C THR A 284 9.15 -29.35 3.74
N PRO A 285 7.88 -29.75 3.95
CA PRO A 285 6.77 -28.82 4.20
C PRO A 285 7.03 -27.84 5.35
N GLU A 286 7.76 -28.28 6.37
CA GLU A 286 8.13 -27.51 7.56
C GLU A 286 9.15 -26.41 7.23
N VAL A 287 10.13 -26.71 6.34
CA VAL A 287 11.10 -25.71 5.85
C VAL A 287 10.43 -24.60 5.03
N LEU A 288 9.27 -24.90 4.42
CA LEU A 288 8.49 -23.92 3.66
C LEU A 288 7.51 -23.11 4.53
N GLY A 289 7.51 -23.30 5.85
CA GLY A 289 6.68 -22.53 6.79
C GLY A 289 5.18 -22.80 6.67
N LEU A 290 4.78 -23.98 6.15
CA LEU A 290 3.39 -24.38 6.09
C LEU A 290 2.88 -24.70 7.50
N SER A 291 1.66 -24.27 7.83
CA SER A 291 1.03 -24.66 9.11
C SER A 291 0.61 -26.13 9.12
N ASP A 292 0.48 -26.72 10.30
CA ASP A 292 0.09 -28.13 10.47
C ASP A 292 -1.19 -28.53 9.72
N ASP A 293 -2.15 -27.60 9.57
CA ASP A 293 -3.37 -27.84 8.79
C ASP A 293 -3.06 -28.01 7.29
N TRP A 294 -2.17 -27.17 6.76
CA TRP A 294 -1.73 -27.26 5.37
C TRP A 294 -0.83 -28.47 5.14
N VAL A 295 0.03 -28.84 6.09
CA VAL A 295 0.86 -30.05 6.00
C VAL A 295 -0.02 -31.31 5.93
N LYS A 296 -1.07 -31.40 6.76
CA LYS A 296 -2.02 -32.53 6.71
C LYS A 296 -2.78 -32.61 5.39
N ARG A 297 -3.27 -31.47 4.88
CA ARG A 297 -3.94 -31.42 3.57
C ARG A 297 -3.00 -31.85 2.46
N LEU A 298 -1.75 -31.40 2.52
CA LEU A 298 -0.72 -31.72 1.55
C LEU A 298 -0.37 -33.21 1.56
N GLN A 299 -0.21 -33.82 2.73
CA GLN A 299 -0.03 -35.26 2.88
C GLN A 299 -1.21 -36.04 2.29
N SER A 300 -2.45 -35.61 2.57
CA SER A 300 -3.64 -36.26 2.00
C SER A 300 -3.69 -36.18 0.46
N VAL A 301 -3.26 -35.06 -0.12
CA VAL A 301 -3.19 -34.90 -1.58
C VAL A 301 -2.06 -35.74 -2.18
N MET A 302 -0.91 -35.80 -1.53
CA MET A 302 0.23 -36.63 -1.96
C MET A 302 -0.14 -38.12 -1.97
N GLU A 303 -0.88 -38.59 -0.94
CA GLU A 303 -1.42 -39.96 -0.90
C GLU A 303 -2.43 -40.22 -2.04
N GLN A 304 -3.35 -39.29 -2.29
CA GLN A 304 -4.37 -39.45 -3.34
C GLN A 304 -3.80 -39.39 -4.77
N THR A 305 -2.66 -38.72 -4.95
CA THR A 305 -2.02 -38.54 -6.26
C THR A 305 -0.84 -39.48 -6.49
N GLU A 306 -0.62 -40.43 -5.56
CA GLU A 306 0.50 -41.39 -5.56
C GLU A 306 1.88 -40.72 -5.63
N GLN A 307 2.01 -39.50 -5.11
CA GLN A 307 3.26 -38.74 -5.13
C GLN A 307 4.06 -38.97 -3.85
N THR A 308 5.20 -39.64 -3.98
CA THR A 308 6.05 -40.02 -2.84
C THR A 308 7.17 -39.02 -2.54
N ASP A 309 7.47 -38.10 -3.47
CA ASP A 309 8.52 -37.08 -3.31
C ASP A 309 7.92 -35.67 -3.31
N PHE A 310 7.95 -35.03 -2.14
CA PHE A 310 7.49 -33.67 -1.94
C PHE A 310 8.22 -32.66 -2.81
N LYS A 311 9.54 -32.81 -2.99
CA LYS A 311 10.35 -31.90 -3.80
C LYS A 311 9.94 -31.97 -5.27
N ALA A 312 9.75 -33.18 -5.79
CA ALA A 312 9.27 -33.38 -7.16
C ALA A 312 7.87 -32.77 -7.36
N MET A 313 6.95 -32.96 -6.40
CA MET A 313 5.62 -32.35 -6.45
C MET A 313 5.69 -30.83 -6.52
N VAL A 314 6.44 -30.20 -5.61
CA VAL A 314 6.58 -28.74 -5.56
C VAL A 314 7.20 -28.21 -6.86
N CYS A 315 8.23 -28.89 -7.38
CA CYS A 315 8.83 -28.52 -8.67
C CYS A 315 7.82 -28.60 -9.82
N GLU A 316 6.98 -29.63 -9.88
CA GLU A 316 5.94 -29.75 -10.92
C GLU A 316 4.85 -28.69 -10.77
N LEU A 317 4.38 -28.41 -9.55
CA LEU A 317 3.40 -27.35 -9.29
C LEU A 317 3.93 -25.97 -9.71
N VAL A 318 5.19 -25.67 -9.40
CA VAL A 318 5.85 -24.42 -9.84
C VAL A 318 5.94 -24.35 -11.36
N LYS A 319 6.31 -25.45 -12.04
CA LYS A 319 6.34 -25.50 -13.52
C LYS A 319 4.95 -25.28 -14.13
N GLN A 320 3.91 -25.86 -13.54
CA GLN A 320 2.53 -25.67 -14.00
C GLN A 320 2.06 -24.22 -13.83
N GLU A 321 2.38 -23.59 -12.69
CA GLU A 321 2.03 -22.20 -12.42
C GLU A 321 2.77 -21.23 -13.36
N ILE A 322 4.05 -21.48 -13.65
CA ILE A 322 4.82 -20.71 -14.64
C ILE A 322 4.15 -20.81 -16.01
N LYS A 323 3.89 -22.04 -16.51
CA LYS A 323 3.21 -22.26 -17.79
C LYS A 323 1.82 -21.62 -17.84
N PHE A 324 1.08 -21.67 -16.74
CA PHE A 324 -0.24 -21.06 -16.62
C PHE A 324 -0.17 -19.53 -16.74
N ARG A 325 0.77 -18.89 -16.03
CA ARG A 325 0.98 -17.43 -16.09
C ARG A 325 1.52 -16.97 -17.44
N GLU A 326 2.44 -17.72 -18.05
CA GLU A 326 2.95 -17.47 -19.39
C GLU A 326 1.83 -17.60 -20.44
N GLY A 327 1.02 -18.65 -20.33
CA GLY A 327 -0.17 -18.85 -21.16
C GLY A 327 -1.18 -17.71 -21.01
N MET A 328 -1.43 -17.24 -19.78
CA MET A 328 -2.32 -16.09 -19.52
C MET A 328 -1.80 -14.78 -20.12
N ARG A 329 -0.48 -14.50 -20.04
CA ARG A 329 0.13 -13.30 -20.63
C ARG A 329 0.10 -13.30 -22.16
N THR A 330 0.19 -14.47 -22.79
CA THR A 330 0.27 -14.59 -24.26
C THR A 330 -1.09 -14.78 -24.93
N ARG A 331 -2.14 -15.20 -24.21
CA ARG A 331 -3.48 -15.55 -24.75
C ARG A 331 -4.21 -14.43 -25.51
N HIS A 332 -3.81 -13.18 -25.28
CA HIS A 332 -4.48 -11.99 -25.82
C HIS A 332 -3.54 -11.02 -26.53
N LYS A 333 -2.24 -11.35 -26.68
CA LYS A 333 -1.25 -10.51 -27.35
C LYS A 333 -1.59 -10.42 -28.85
N GLY A 334 -1.83 -9.20 -29.35
CA GLY A 334 -2.12 -8.95 -30.77
C GLY A 334 -3.56 -9.26 -31.21
N LYS A 335 -4.51 -9.46 -30.28
CA LYS A 335 -5.93 -9.56 -30.63
C LYS A 335 -6.52 -8.17 -30.86
N ASP A 336 -7.14 -7.97 -32.00
CA ASP A 336 -7.96 -6.79 -32.25
C ASP A 336 -9.32 -6.96 -31.56
N PHE A 337 -9.54 -6.17 -30.50
CA PHE A 337 -10.80 -6.19 -29.76
C PHE A 337 -11.88 -5.35 -30.44
N GLN A 338 -11.52 -4.40 -31.32
CA GLN A 338 -12.49 -3.52 -31.96
C GLN A 338 -13.32 -4.26 -33.01
N SER A 339 -12.74 -5.20 -33.75
CA SER A 339 -13.45 -6.06 -34.72
C SER A 339 -14.18 -7.25 -34.10
N MET A 340 -14.01 -7.50 -32.79
CA MET A 340 -14.56 -8.68 -32.12
C MET A 340 -16.08 -8.56 -31.87
N PRO A 341 -16.87 -9.63 -32.02
CA PRO A 341 -18.30 -9.58 -31.71
C PRO A 341 -18.57 -9.32 -30.22
N LEU A 342 -19.64 -8.57 -29.90
CA LEU A 342 -20.00 -8.16 -28.54
C LEU A 342 -20.22 -9.36 -27.61
N SER A 343 -20.84 -10.44 -28.10
CA SER A 343 -20.99 -11.69 -27.36
C SER A 343 -19.65 -12.28 -26.90
N THR A 344 -18.61 -12.14 -27.73
CA THR A 344 -17.25 -12.61 -27.42
C THR A 344 -16.53 -11.64 -26.48
N LEU A 345 -16.73 -10.33 -26.65
CA LEU A 345 -16.24 -9.31 -25.72
C LEU A 345 -16.81 -9.50 -24.31
N LYS A 346 -18.10 -9.82 -24.18
CA LYS A 346 -18.75 -10.10 -22.88
C LYS A 346 -18.11 -11.28 -22.13
N ARG A 347 -17.57 -12.26 -22.86
CA ARG A 347 -16.95 -13.48 -22.29
C ARG A 347 -15.43 -13.35 -22.12
N THR A 348 -14.81 -12.31 -22.67
CA THR A 348 -13.36 -12.13 -22.67
C THR A 348 -12.92 -11.34 -21.44
N ARG A 349 -12.08 -11.96 -20.61
CA ARG A 349 -11.50 -11.33 -19.42
C ARG A 349 -10.19 -10.60 -19.77
N HIS A 350 -10.31 -9.49 -20.50
CA HIS A 350 -9.19 -8.63 -20.89
C HIS A 350 -9.55 -7.15 -20.74
N PRO A 351 -8.63 -6.27 -20.28
CA PRO A 351 -8.92 -4.84 -20.10
C PRO A 351 -9.41 -4.15 -21.37
N GLU A 352 -8.77 -4.41 -22.52
CA GLU A 352 -9.16 -3.80 -23.80
C GLU A 352 -10.51 -4.32 -24.31
N ALA A 353 -10.84 -5.59 -24.06
CA ALA A 353 -12.17 -6.13 -24.37
C ALA A 353 -13.26 -5.46 -23.51
N ALA A 354 -12.92 -5.17 -22.25
CA ALA A 354 -13.82 -4.46 -21.34
C ALA A 354 -14.00 -2.99 -21.75
N ALA A 355 -12.93 -2.32 -22.19
CA ALA A 355 -13.00 -0.96 -22.70
C ALA A 355 -13.84 -0.86 -23.99
N GLU A 356 -13.67 -1.80 -24.91
CA GLU A 356 -14.41 -1.78 -26.18
C GLU A 356 -15.91 -1.99 -25.98
N LYS A 357 -16.33 -2.93 -25.14
CA LYS A 357 -17.77 -3.09 -24.87
C LYS A 357 -18.39 -1.86 -24.20
N MET A 358 -17.64 -1.15 -23.33
CA MET A 358 -18.11 0.10 -22.72
C MET A 358 -18.25 1.21 -23.77
N ARG A 359 -17.27 1.33 -24.68
CA ARG A 359 -17.33 2.23 -25.83
C ARG A 359 -18.56 1.99 -26.69
N ARG A 360 -18.88 0.72 -27.00
CA ARG A 360 -20.08 0.37 -27.78
C ARG A 360 -21.38 0.71 -27.05
N ALA A 361 -21.45 0.47 -25.75
CA ALA A 361 -22.63 0.83 -24.96
C ALA A 361 -22.85 2.34 -24.95
N PHE A 362 -21.77 3.11 -24.74
CA PHE A 362 -21.78 4.56 -24.79
C PHE A 362 -22.28 5.09 -26.15
N LEU A 363 -21.69 4.60 -27.25
CA LEU A 363 -22.09 5.02 -28.60
C LEU A 363 -23.54 4.64 -28.92
N ALA A 364 -24.01 3.48 -28.45
CA ALA A 364 -25.40 3.07 -28.64
C ALA A 364 -26.38 4.01 -27.93
N ILE A 365 -26.08 4.41 -26.68
CA ILE A 365 -26.93 5.37 -25.95
C ILE A 365 -26.87 6.74 -26.63
N LYS A 366 -25.66 7.20 -26.99
CA LYS A 366 -25.45 8.48 -27.69
C LYS A 366 -26.25 8.53 -29.00
N TYR A 367 -26.16 7.48 -29.81
CA TYR A 367 -26.92 7.36 -31.06
C TYR A 367 -28.42 7.38 -30.81
N TYR A 368 -28.90 6.59 -29.84
CA TYR A 368 -30.32 6.54 -29.49
C TYR A 368 -30.87 7.91 -29.08
N ASN A 369 -30.17 8.60 -28.16
CA ASN A 369 -30.59 9.91 -27.67
C ASN A 369 -30.65 10.98 -28.78
N SER A 370 -29.72 10.91 -29.73
CA SER A 370 -29.59 11.90 -30.80
C SER A 370 -30.45 11.62 -32.02
N ASN A 371 -30.72 10.35 -32.35
CA ASN A 371 -31.32 9.98 -33.64
C ASN A 371 -32.65 9.22 -33.52
N VAL A 372 -32.93 8.61 -32.36
CA VAL A 372 -34.14 7.77 -32.17
C VAL A 372 -35.12 8.45 -31.22
N ALA A 373 -34.65 8.99 -30.10
CA ALA A 373 -35.49 9.67 -29.13
C ALA A 373 -35.90 11.06 -29.63
N THR A 374 -37.21 11.27 -29.81
CA THR A 374 -37.77 12.58 -30.22
C THR A 374 -37.94 13.51 -29.02
N GLU A 375 -38.34 12.95 -27.88
CA GLU A 375 -38.62 13.70 -26.65
C GLU A 375 -37.56 13.47 -25.56
N ARG A 376 -37.37 14.45 -24.68
CA ARG A 376 -36.47 14.33 -23.51
C ARG A 376 -36.86 13.16 -22.59
N SER A 377 -38.16 12.94 -22.42
CA SER A 377 -38.73 11.83 -21.63
C SER A 377 -38.29 10.45 -22.10
N GLN A 378 -37.88 10.31 -23.37
CA GLN A 378 -37.41 9.06 -23.97
C GLN A 378 -35.89 8.88 -23.86
N ARG A 379 -35.14 9.98 -23.70
CA ARG A 379 -33.67 9.97 -23.63
C ARG A 379 -33.16 9.39 -22.32
N TRP A 380 -31.94 8.87 -22.37
CA TRP A 380 -31.27 8.21 -21.25
C TRP A 380 -30.03 8.99 -20.83
N TYR A 381 -29.92 9.27 -19.54
CA TYR A 381 -28.71 9.84 -18.95
C TYR A 381 -27.58 8.81 -19.00
N ILE A 382 -26.46 9.19 -19.61
CA ILE A 382 -25.28 8.33 -19.75
C ILE A 382 -24.52 8.35 -18.43
N ASN A 383 -24.44 7.21 -17.76
CA ASN A 383 -23.71 7.01 -16.51
C ASN A 383 -23.27 5.54 -16.35
N PRO A 384 -22.49 5.20 -15.30
CA PRO A 384 -22.03 3.82 -15.10
C PRO A 384 -23.17 2.80 -15.02
N ASN A 385 -24.34 3.18 -14.50
CA ASN A 385 -25.51 2.29 -14.40
C ASN A 385 -26.13 1.99 -15.77
N SER A 386 -26.31 2.99 -16.64
CA SER A 386 -26.86 2.76 -17.99
C SER A 386 -25.92 1.90 -18.84
N ILE A 387 -24.61 2.11 -18.74
CA ILE A 387 -23.61 1.25 -19.41
C ILE A 387 -23.63 -0.18 -18.83
N HIS A 388 -23.66 -0.32 -17.50
CA HIS A 388 -23.73 -1.63 -16.84
C HIS A 388 -24.95 -2.44 -17.32
N LYS A 389 -26.12 -1.81 -17.43
CA LYS A 389 -27.34 -2.47 -17.87
C LYS A 389 -27.25 -3.02 -19.30
N LEU A 390 -26.50 -2.36 -20.19
CA LEU A 390 -26.36 -2.78 -21.59
C LEU A 390 -25.31 -3.89 -21.81
N VAL A 391 -24.12 -3.73 -21.21
CA VAL A 391 -22.97 -4.61 -21.50
C VAL A 391 -22.45 -5.39 -20.31
N GLY A 392 -23.03 -5.19 -19.13
CA GLY A 392 -22.59 -5.77 -17.86
C GLY A 392 -21.17 -5.36 -17.49
N GLY A 393 -20.59 -6.07 -16.54
CA GLY A 393 -19.23 -5.81 -16.05
C GLY A 393 -19.24 -5.19 -14.65
N ARG A 394 -18.09 -5.19 -13.99
CA ARG A 394 -18.01 -4.67 -12.62
C ARG A 394 -17.93 -3.14 -12.65
N PHE A 395 -18.62 -2.48 -11.72
CA PHE A 395 -18.52 -1.02 -11.55
C PHE A 395 -17.08 -0.55 -11.33
N SER A 396 -16.24 -1.37 -10.70
CA SER A 396 -14.80 -1.13 -10.56
C SER A 396 -14.03 -0.97 -11.88
N ILE A 397 -14.63 -1.36 -13.01
CA ILE A 397 -14.05 -1.18 -14.36
C ILE A 397 -14.85 -0.13 -15.15
N ILE A 398 -16.18 -0.10 -15.00
CA ILE A 398 -17.07 0.82 -15.73
C ILE A 398 -16.86 2.27 -15.27
N SER A 399 -16.84 2.53 -13.97
CA SER A 399 -16.70 3.90 -13.46
C SER A 399 -15.39 4.57 -13.90
N PRO A 400 -14.20 3.92 -13.79
CA PRO A 400 -12.96 4.49 -14.33
C PRO A 400 -12.98 4.71 -15.85
N TRP A 401 -13.75 3.93 -16.61
CA TRP A 401 -13.91 4.16 -18.04
C TRP A 401 -14.77 5.41 -18.30
N CYS A 402 -15.88 5.57 -17.59
CA CYS A 402 -16.71 6.79 -17.64
C CYS A 402 -15.90 8.03 -17.25
N ASP A 403 -15.08 7.97 -16.20
CA ASP A 403 -14.26 9.09 -15.75
C ASP A 403 -13.27 9.55 -16.83
N ARG A 404 -12.67 8.61 -17.59
CA ARG A 404 -11.78 8.94 -18.72
C ARG A 404 -12.50 9.58 -19.91
N HIS A 405 -13.80 9.35 -20.03
CA HIS A 405 -14.64 9.91 -21.11
C HIS A 405 -15.63 10.94 -20.56
N PHE A 406 -15.34 11.50 -19.37
CA PHE A 406 -16.25 12.36 -18.63
C PHE A 406 -16.69 13.56 -19.48
N ASP A 407 -15.75 14.25 -20.12
CA ASP A 407 -16.06 15.44 -20.92
C ASP A 407 -17.03 15.13 -22.07
N GLU A 408 -16.89 13.97 -22.73
CA GLU A 408 -17.78 13.56 -23.82
C GLU A 408 -19.17 13.16 -23.31
N ILE A 409 -19.21 12.41 -22.19
CA ILE A 409 -20.44 11.97 -21.54
C ILE A 409 -21.22 13.19 -21.02
N GLU A 410 -20.55 14.09 -20.32
CA GLU A 410 -21.14 15.26 -19.71
C GLU A 410 -21.61 16.25 -20.78
N SER A 411 -20.81 16.51 -21.82
CA SER A 411 -21.22 17.33 -22.95
C SER A 411 -22.50 16.80 -23.62
N HIS A 412 -22.61 15.47 -23.82
CA HIS A 412 -23.81 14.87 -24.38
C HIS A 412 -25.01 14.97 -23.44
N ASN A 413 -24.84 14.68 -22.15
CA ASN A 413 -25.92 14.79 -21.17
C ASN A 413 -26.43 16.24 -21.06
N GLN A 414 -25.53 17.23 -21.03
CA GLN A 414 -25.87 18.65 -21.00
C GLN A 414 -26.59 19.12 -22.26
N THR A 415 -26.21 18.61 -23.44
CA THR A 415 -26.88 18.94 -24.72
C THR A 415 -28.39 18.68 -24.68
N TYR A 416 -28.82 17.67 -23.91
CA TYR A 416 -30.23 17.30 -23.74
C TYR A 416 -30.77 17.60 -22.33
N GLU A 417 -29.99 18.33 -21.52
CA GLU A 417 -30.30 18.70 -20.13
C GLU A 417 -30.64 17.51 -19.23
N LEU A 418 -30.03 16.36 -19.47
CA LEU A 418 -30.35 15.10 -18.78
C LEU A 418 -29.73 15.05 -17.39
N THR A 419 -30.48 14.47 -16.46
CA THR A 419 -30.09 14.21 -15.08
C THR A 419 -30.25 12.72 -14.76
N GLU A 420 -29.65 12.26 -13.66
CA GLU A 420 -29.86 10.87 -13.20
C GLU A 420 -31.34 10.51 -12.98
N GLY A 421 -32.18 11.51 -12.64
CA GLY A 421 -33.62 11.33 -12.48
C GLY A 421 -34.32 10.88 -13.76
N ASP A 422 -33.82 11.29 -14.93
CA ASP A 422 -34.41 10.95 -16.23
C ASP A 422 -34.30 9.44 -16.54
N ASN A 423 -33.42 8.70 -15.86
CA ASN A 423 -33.31 7.24 -15.97
C ASN A 423 -34.35 6.47 -15.14
N ARG A 424 -35.17 7.14 -14.33
CA ARG A 424 -36.27 6.52 -13.56
C ARG A 424 -37.49 6.31 -14.46
N LYS A 425 -37.40 5.31 -15.34
CA LYS A 425 -38.46 4.93 -16.28
C LYS A 425 -39.05 3.56 -15.91
N SER A 426 -40.26 3.29 -16.40
CA SER A 426 -40.93 1.99 -16.21
C SER A 426 -40.29 0.86 -17.04
N VAL A 427 -39.57 1.21 -18.10
CA VAL A 427 -38.86 0.29 -18.99
C VAL A 427 -37.37 0.29 -18.66
N ASP A 428 -36.68 -0.84 -18.86
CA ASP A 428 -35.22 -0.90 -18.70
C ASP A 428 -34.50 -0.42 -19.98
N ILE A 429 -33.34 0.21 -19.83
CA ILE A 429 -32.56 0.69 -20.99
C ILE A 429 -32.17 -0.45 -21.94
N SER A 430 -31.97 -1.67 -21.43
CA SER A 430 -31.64 -2.84 -22.23
C SER A 430 -32.78 -3.33 -23.14
N GLU A 431 -34.02 -2.93 -22.85
CA GLU A 431 -35.18 -3.22 -23.71
C GLU A 431 -35.31 -2.22 -24.86
N VAL A 432 -34.68 -1.05 -24.73
CA VAL A 432 -34.88 0.10 -25.61
C VAL A 432 -33.65 0.41 -26.47
N VAL A 433 -32.45 0.34 -25.89
CA VAL A 433 -31.18 0.63 -26.56
C VAL A 433 -30.48 -0.68 -26.87
N GLN A 434 -30.27 -0.97 -28.16
CA GLN A 434 -29.54 -2.14 -28.61
C GLN A 434 -28.08 -1.78 -28.89
N VAL A 435 -27.16 -2.52 -28.27
CA VAL A 435 -25.72 -2.41 -28.57
C VAL A 435 -25.39 -3.34 -29.72
N PRO A 436 -24.81 -2.85 -30.83
CA PRO A 436 -24.57 -3.67 -32.00
C PRO A 436 -23.55 -4.79 -31.72
N GLU A 437 -23.80 -5.96 -32.32
CA GLU A 437 -22.93 -7.13 -32.18
C GLU A 437 -21.55 -6.89 -32.80
N TYR A 438 -21.48 -6.12 -33.88
CA TYR A 438 -20.26 -5.72 -34.57
C TYR A 438 -20.06 -4.19 -34.47
N PRO A 439 -18.82 -3.67 -34.63
CA PRO A 439 -18.62 -2.24 -34.70
C PRO A 439 -19.41 -1.68 -35.89
N THR A 440 -20.22 -0.65 -35.63
CA THR A 440 -20.80 0.20 -36.66
C THR A 440 -19.87 1.38 -36.87
N ASP A 441 -19.50 1.64 -38.12
CA ASP A 441 -18.64 2.74 -38.55
C ASP A 441 -19.14 4.12 -38.07
#